data_AF-A0A967Z1A1-F1
#
_entry.id   AF-A0A967Z1A1-F1
#
_cell.length_a   1.000
_cell.length_b   1.000
_cell.length_c   1.000
_cell.angle_alpha   90.00
_cell.angle_beta   90.00
_cell.angle_gamma   90.00
#
_symmetry.space_group_name_H-M   'P 1'
#
loop_
_entity.id
_entity.type
_entity.pdbx_description
1 polymer ?
#
loop_
_entity_poly.entity_id
_entity_poly.type
_entity_poly.pdbx_seq_one_letter_code
_entity_poly.pdbx_strand_id
1 'polypeptide(L)'
;MKSFVRQARDVIAGLLEKPSPFSKSVILSVGLHLLLLSVFGFVVGLFDTPSFYKPPLVFDFVFSPTEEVQHAGEMQSETKAAKVDKPKEGRGELETTKPDGFESPEPSAPKQPLANATPEPNELVPDKATFTEAAEPSYVPEADIRSRLANRYEVTTVTPSSLSLPSRAALAPNRIPAKLAMTNEQREMLYKKLRKWSEKFNRNEWADSLVVWEHDGKVYSARFRHLPGQSETDIDEVAIDILTHKDGYSLSTEMHMKRLAFSNFAQFVDYWDPRVAVHDDVLEGRFHSNTRFNVSSSFGVAPKFHGKVTTSSYEISSSGSLPFFKRESVFLGGLETGVKEIRLPKRFLPFLEQTNIPRSHSHILSEDTEITFRADGSYTWKLKDTPEKPQRRQLPEDSFYIIGREHKELHIKGAVNGKVLVYSPEKIVIDGDLRYAAYPEIDSDSDDYLGLVCDKDIEVAEPEVTGPGDLYIHAAIFAKGRFRVPHLGGNRGDTLYIYGSMTAGSLSATEPRYATHVQFDERLDKTRPPNFPLTDRYEVKEWES
;
A
#
# COMPACT_ATOMS: atom_id res chain seq x y z
N MET A 1 -14.37 -9.35 48.35
CA MET A 1 -14.41 -7.92 48.76
C MET A 1 -14.84 -7.70 50.22
N LYS A 2 -16.01 -8.19 50.69
CA LYS A 2 -16.47 -7.98 52.09
C LYS A 2 -15.55 -8.57 53.18
N SER A 3 -14.92 -9.71 52.94
CA SER A 3 -13.96 -10.33 53.87
C SER A 3 -12.65 -9.53 53.99
N PHE A 4 -12.14 -9.02 52.87
CA PHE A 4 -10.93 -8.17 52.82
C PHE A 4 -11.12 -6.83 53.55
N VAL A 5 -12.28 -6.20 53.38
CA VAL A 5 -12.63 -4.95 54.07
C VAL A 5 -12.72 -5.15 55.60
N ARG A 6 -13.21 -6.32 56.05
CA ARG A 6 -13.30 -6.63 57.49
C ARG A 6 -11.92 -6.84 58.09
N GLN A 7 -11.05 -7.59 57.41
CA GLN A 7 -9.68 -7.85 57.85
C GLN A 7 -8.83 -6.58 57.88
N ALA A 8 -8.98 -5.67 56.90
CA ALA A 8 -8.30 -4.38 56.92
C ALA A 8 -8.78 -3.48 58.07
N ARG A 9 -10.08 -3.50 58.39
CA ARG A 9 -10.65 -2.70 59.48
C ARG A 9 -10.11 -3.14 60.84
N ASP A 10 -10.00 -4.44 61.08
CA ASP A 10 -9.57 -4.98 62.37
C ASP A 10 -8.05 -4.75 62.59
N VAL A 11 -7.24 -4.76 61.52
CA VAL A 11 -5.81 -4.39 61.57
C VAL A 11 -5.62 -2.91 61.87
N ILE A 12 -6.42 -2.03 61.27
CA ILE A 12 -6.37 -0.58 61.53
C ILE A 12 -6.82 -0.25 62.95
N ALA A 13 -7.84 -0.95 63.47
CA ALA A 13 -8.32 -0.77 64.84
C ALA A 13 -7.26 -1.17 65.88
N GLY A 14 -6.54 -2.28 65.66
CA GLY A 14 -5.45 -2.71 66.53
C GLY A 14 -4.24 -1.76 66.57
N LEU A 15 -4.00 -1.01 65.49
CA LEU A 15 -2.91 -0.01 65.42
C LEU A 15 -3.21 1.29 66.18
N LEU A 16 -4.48 1.55 66.54
CA LEU A 16 -4.90 2.79 67.19
C LEU A 16 -4.87 2.75 68.72
N GLU A 17 -4.77 1.58 69.36
CA GLU A 17 -4.93 1.48 70.81
C GLU A 17 -3.67 1.85 71.63
N LYS A 18 -2.45 1.86 71.05
CA LYS A 18 -1.24 2.41 71.72
C LYS A 18 -0.22 2.95 70.70
N PRO A 19 -0.19 4.26 70.42
CA PRO A 19 0.73 4.80 69.43
C PRO A 19 2.15 4.89 70.00
N SER A 20 3.00 3.93 69.63
CA SER A 20 4.46 4.14 69.67
C SER A 20 4.83 5.22 68.64
N PRO A 21 5.90 6.01 68.83
CA PRO A 21 6.31 7.04 67.87
C PRO A 21 6.53 6.50 66.45
N PHE A 22 6.83 5.21 66.31
CA PHE A 22 6.97 4.52 65.03
C PHE A 22 5.62 4.35 64.27
N SER A 23 4.52 4.16 65.00
CA SER A 23 3.18 3.98 64.40
C SER A 23 2.66 5.23 63.68
N LYS A 24 3.00 6.42 64.19
CA LYS A 24 2.54 7.71 63.61
C LYS A 24 3.12 7.94 62.22
N SER A 25 4.40 7.60 62.01
CA SER A 25 5.07 7.77 60.72
C SER A 25 4.54 6.80 59.66
N VAL A 26 4.21 5.56 60.05
CA VAL A 26 3.62 4.57 59.14
C VAL A 26 2.21 4.97 58.73
N ILE A 27 1.38 5.40 59.68
CA ILE A 27 0.01 5.88 59.39
C ILE A 27 0.04 7.10 58.47
N LEU A 28 0.97 8.05 58.71
CA LEU A 28 1.14 9.21 57.85
C LEU A 28 1.57 8.83 56.43
N SER A 29 2.52 7.90 56.29
CA SER A 29 3.01 7.43 54.99
C SER A 29 1.93 6.72 54.18
N VAL A 30 1.15 5.83 54.83
CA VAL A 30 0.02 5.15 54.19
C VAL A 30 -1.08 6.14 53.79
N GLY A 31 -1.38 7.11 54.66
CA GLY A 31 -2.32 8.19 54.34
C GLY A 31 -1.90 9.02 53.13
N LEU A 32 -0.61 9.35 53.02
CA LEU A 32 -0.07 10.12 51.90
C LEU A 32 -0.15 9.34 50.58
N HIS A 33 0.15 8.04 50.59
CA HIS A 33 0.06 7.19 49.40
C HIS A 33 -1.39 7.01 48.92
N LEU A 34 -2.35 6.86 49.83
CA LEU A 34 -3.76 6.77 49.48
C LEU A 34 -4.29 8.09 48.90
N LEU A 35 -3.84 9.23 49.44
CA LEU A 35 -4.18 10.54 48.88
C LEU A 35 -3.61 10.69 47.46
N LEU A 36 -2.36 10.30 47.23
CA LEU A 36 -1.70 10.38 45.93
C LEU A 36 -2.41 9.51 44.88
N LEU A 37 -2.81 8.29 45.24
CA LEU A 37 -3.58 7.41 44.36
C LEU A 37 -4.97 7.98 44.03
N SER A 38 -5.63 8.64 44.99
CA SER A 38 -6.92 9.28 44.76
C SER A 38 -6.81 10.49 43.82
N VAL A 39 -5.76 11.30 43.95
CA VAL A 39 -5.49 12.42 43.04
C VAL A 39 -5.17 11.91 41.64
N PHE A 40 -4.36 10.86 41.53
CA PHE A 40 -4.02 10.25 40.24
C PHE A 40 -5.26 9.70 39.53
N GLY A 41 -6.15 8.99 40.25
CA GLY A 41 -7.41 8.50 39.69
C GLY A 41 -8.35 9.62 39.23
N PHE A 42 -8.41 10.74 39.95
CA PHE A 42 -9.20 11.91 39.57
C PHE A 42 -8.65 12.60 38.31
N VAL A 43 -7.32 12.71 38.19
CA VAL A 43 -6.67 13.28 37.00
C VAL A 43 -6.93 12.41 35.77
N VAL A 44 -6.81 11.08 35.89
CA VAL A 44 -7.13 10.16 34.78
C VAL A 44 -8.61 10.26 34.37
N GLY A 45 -9.52 10.39 35.34
CA GLY A 45 -10.96 10.58 35.06
C GLY A 45 -11.32 11.90 34.37
N LEU A 46 -10.47 12.93 34.45
CA LEU A 46 -10.67 14.18 33.72
C LEU A 46 -10.35 14.08 32.22
N PHE A 47 -9.58 13.07 31.80
CA PHE A 47 -9.22 12.85 30.40
C PHE A 47 -10.18 11.91 29.64
N ASP A 48 -11.06 11.20 30.35
CA ASP A 48 -12.15 10.41 29.77
C ASP A 48 -13.47 11.20 29.79
N THR A 49 -13.62 12.15 28.86
CA THR A 49 -14.95 12.62 28.45
C THR A 49 -15.22 12.17 27.02
N PRO A 50 -16.37 11.55 26.72
CA PRO A 50 -16.77 11.27 25.35
C PRO A 50 -17.08 12.62 24.67
N SER A 51 -16.25 12.98 23.69
CA SER A 51 -16.43 14.19 22.89
C SER A 51 -17.70 14.09 22.05
N PHE A 52 -18.77 14.72 22.53
CA PHE A 52 -19.87 15.16 21.66
C PHE A 52 -19.34 16.27 20.76
N TYR A 53 -19.05 15.96 19.50
CA TYR A 53 -18.61 16.96 18.52
C TYR A 53 -19.64 17.14 17.42
N LYS A 54 -20.19 18.36 17.32
CA LYS A 54 -20.87 18.86 16.11
C LYS A 54 -19.78 19.30 15.11
N PRO A 55 -19.87 18.93 13.82
CA PRO A 55 -18.85 19.29 12.85
C PRO A 55 -18.88 20.80 12.53
N PRO A 56 -17.73 21.49 12.45
CA PRO A 56 -17.64 22.80 11.85
C PRO A 56 -17.69 22.68 10.33
N LEU A 57 -18.41 23.60 9.70
CA LEU A 57 -18.34 23.85 8.25
C LEU A 57 -16.98 24.50 7.95
N VAL A 58 -16.17 23.83 7.12
CA VAL A 58 -14.93 24.40 6.58
C VAL A 58 -14.96 24.28 5.06
N PHE A 59 -14.60 25.37 4.39
CA PHE A 59 -14.57 25.52 2.94
C PHE A 59 -13.27 24.94 2.38
N ASP A 60 -13.38 24.07 1.38
CA ASP A 60 -12.26 23.56 0.59
C ASP A 60 -11.80 24.60 -0.43
N PHE A 61 -10.50 24.90 -0.43
CA PHE A 61 -9.83 25.61 -1.52
C PHE A 61 -9.30 24.58 -2.53
N VAL A 62 -9.78 24.66 -3.76
CA VAL A 62 -9.28 23.89 -4.90
C VAL A 62 -8.15 24.68 -5.55
N PHE A 63 -6.94 24.10 -5.59
CA PHE A 63 -5.88 24.59 -6.45
C PHE A 63 -5.95 23.89 -7.81
N SER A 64 -6.11 24.67 -8.87
CA SER A 64 -5.95 24.24 -10.25
C SER A 64 -4.46 23.93 -10.52
N PRO A 65 -4.14 23.00 -11.43
CA PRO A 65 -2.76 22.78 -11.84
C PRO A 65 -2.24 24.05 -12.52
N THR A 66 -1.12 24.59 -12.03
CA THR A 66 -0.37 25.64 -12.71
C THR A 66 0.16 25.10 -14.04
N GLU A 67 -0.24 25.72 -15.14
CA GLU A 67 0.39 25.56 -16.45
C GLU A 67 1.88 25.89 -16.32
N GLU A 68 2.73 24.93 -16.68
CA GLU A 68 4.15 25.18 -16.94
C GLU A 68 4.27 26.11 -18.16
N VAL A 69 4.53 27.39 -17.89
CA VAL A 69 4.90 28.35 -18.93
C VAL A 69 6.33 28.05 -19.36
N GLN A 70 6.47 27.44 -20.54
CA GLN A 70 7.72 27.45 -21.30
C GLN A 70 8.06 28.89 -21.70
N HIS A 71 9.15 29.43 -21.16
CA HIS A 71 9.82 30.59 -21.74
C HIS A 71 11.20 30.17 -22.26
N ALA A 72 11.27 29.96 -23.57
CA ALA A 72 12.49 30.14 -24.34
C ALA A 72 12.71 31.65 -24.54
N GLY A 73 13.92 32.13 -24.23
CA GLY A 73 14.34 33.51 -24.45
C GLY A 73 15.82 33.67 -24.16
N GLU A 74 16.60 33.85 -25.24
CA GLU A 74 18.05 34.01 -25.29
C GLU A 74 18.64 35.17 -24.48
N MET A 75 19.95 35.02 -24.24
CA MET A 75 20.99 36.06 -24.24
C MET A 75 21.20 36.90 -22.96
N GLN A 76 22.30 36.65 -22.24
CA GLN A 76 23.57 37.38 -22.45
C GLN A 76 24.70 36.90 -21.53
N SER A 77 25.87 36.84 -22.14
CA SER A 77 27.19 36.64 -21.53
C SER A 77 27.57 37.83 -20.67
N GLU A 78 27.89 37.60 -19.40
CA GLU A 78 28.85 38.45 -18.68
C GLU A 78 29.91 37.60 -18.00
N THR A 79 31.14 37.88 -18.40
CA THR A 79 32.39 37.26 -17.97
C THR A 79 32.84 37.92 -16.69
N LYS A 80 33.05 37.18 -15.59
CA LYS A 80 33.96 37.62 -14.51
C LYS A 80 34.76 36.44 -13.96
N ALA A 81 36.07 36.61 -14.08
CA ALA A 81 37.14 35.70 -13.73
C ALA A 81 37.31 35.53 -12.21
N ALA A 82 37.66 34.32 -11.78
CA ALA A 82 38.36 34.08 -10.52
C ALA A 82 39.29 32.86 -10.63
N LYS A 83 40.55 33.19 -10.96
CA LYS A 83 41.80 32.72 -10.33
C LYS A 83 42.00 31.22 -10.07
N VAL A 84 42.79 30.65 -10.97
CA VAL A 84 43.59 29.42 -10.87
C VAL A 84 44.66 29.56 -9.79
N ASP A 85 44.81 28.56 -8.93
CA ASP A 85 46.08 28.24 -8.27
C ASP A 85 46.43 26.76 -8.51
N LYS A 86 47.66 26.56 -9.00
CA LYS A 86 48.27 25.28 -9.39
C LYS A 86 49.04 24.65 -8.21
N PRO A 87 49.41 23.36 -8.32
CA PRO A 87 49.73 22.48 -7.19
C PRO A 87 51.21 22.54 -6.78
N LYS A 88 51.50 22.03 -5.57
CA LYS A 88 52.85 21.67 -5.13
C LYS A 88 53.01 20.16 -5.04
N GLU A 89 54.03 19.68 -5.76
CA GLU A 89 54.66 18.37 -5.63
C GLU A 89 55.24 18.17 -4.22
N GLY A 90 55.21 16.92 -3.76
CA GLY A 90 55.86 16.44 -2.56
C GLY A 90 56.08 14.92 -2.66
N ARG A 91 57.33 14.57 -2.97
CA ARG A 91 57.89 13.27 -3.32
C ARG A 91 58.25 12.41 -2.09
N GLY A 92 58.15 11.09 -2.22
CA GLY A 92 58.71 10.04 -1.33
C GLY A 92 57.95 8.71 -1.53
N GLU A 93 58.42 7.72 -2.31
CA GLU A 93 59.42 6.67 -1.98
C GLU A 93 59.21 6.08 -0.58
N LEU A 94 59.23 4.76 -0.32
CA LEU A 94 59.37 3.50 -1.05
C LEU A 94 59.09 2.44 0.04
N GLU A 95 58.52 1.26 -0.27
CA GLU A 95 58.89 -0.06 0.28
C GLU A 95 57.76 -1.10 0.24
N THR A 96 57.99 -2.03 -0.68
CA THR A 96 57.72 -3.47 -0.68
C THR A 96 57.50 -4.16 0.68
N THR A 97 56.49 -5.02 0.76
CA THR A 97 56.64 -6.42 1.22
C THR A 97 55.37 -7.28 0.98
N LYS A 98 55.55 -8.33 0.17
CA LYS A 98 54.88 -9.64 0.15
C LYS A 98 56.04 -10.67 0.24
N PRO A 99 55.88 -11.97 0.55
CA PRO A 99 54.66 -12.77 0.72
C PRO A 99 54.73 -13.76 1.91
N ASP A 100 53.69 -14.59 2.06
CA ASP A 100 53.67 -16.02 2.47
C ASP A 100 52.21 -16.34 2.87
N GLY A 101 51.48 -17.32 2.34
CA GLY A 101 51.86 -18.70 2.01
C GLY A 101 51.43 -19.59 3.17
N PHE A 102 50.35 -20.38 3.03
CA PHE A 102 50.05 -21.67 3.70
C PHE A 102 48.57 -22.03 3.41
N GLU A 103 48.24 -22.88 2.43
CA GLU A 103 48.16 -24.35 2.46
C GLU A 103 46.89 -24.90 3.14
N SER A 104 46.00 -25.47 2.33
CA SER A 104 44.92 -26.39 2.73
C SER A 104 45.49 -27.68 3.33
N PRO A 105 44.69 -28.38 4.16
CA PRO A 105 44.26 -29.71 3.70
C PRO A 105 42.84 -30.13 4.14
N GLU A 106 42.14 -30.76 3.21
CA GLU A 106 41.19 -31.88 3.44
C GLU A 106 41.91 -33.17 2.95
N PRO A 107 41.42 -34.42 3.17
CA PRO A 107 40.20 -34.87 3.85
C PRO A 107 40.42 -36.06 4.83
N SER A 108 39.39 -36.46 5.59
CA SER A 108 39.32 -37.79 6.23
C SER A 108 37.88 -38.22 6.53
N ALA A 109 37.37 -39.17 5.74
CA ALA A 109 36.39 -40.19 6.16
C ALA A 109 37.15 -41.33 6.90
N PRO A 110 36.57 -42.30 7.66
CA PRO A 110 35.28 -42.99 7.42
C PRO A 110 34.48 -43.49 8.66
N LYS A 111 33.24 -44.00 8.46
CA LYS A 111 32.78 -45.38 8.82
C LYS A 111 31.25 -45.50 8.94
N GLN A 112 30.69 -46.46 8.17
CA GLN A 112 29.41 -47.14 8.41
C GLN A 112 29.55 -48.16 9.57
N PRO A 113 28.44 -48.57 10.23
CA PRO A 113 27.82 -49.89 9.94
C PRO A 113 26.26 -49.84 9.93
N LEU A 114 25.56 -50.49 8.97
CA LEU A 114 25.08 -51.88 8.92
C LEU A 114 23.69 -52.14 9.60
N ALA A 115 22.68 -52.31 8.73
CA ALA A 115 21.64 -53.36 8.67
C ALA A 115 20.49 -53.51 9.69
N ASN A 116 19.37 -54.04 9.12
CA ASN A 116 18.20 -54.73 9.69
C ASN A 116 17.07 -53.83 10.24
N ALA A 117 15.77 -54.11 10.08
CA ALA A 117 15.00 -55.12 9.36
C ALA A 117 13.51 -54.69 9.38
N THR A 118 12.74 -55.10 8.37
CA THR A 118 11.26 -55.11 8.32
C THR A 118 10.69 -55.96 9.47
N PRO A 119 9.50 -55.63 10.02
CA PRO A 119 8.29 -56.39 9.61
C PRO A 119 6.97 -55.56 9.60
N GLU A 120 6.09 -55.86 8.63
CA GLU A 120 4.61 -55.80 8.74
C GLU A 120 4.10 -56.94 9.67
N PRO A 121 2.79 -57.13 9.99
CA PRO A 121 1.55 -56.38 9.66
C PRO A 121 0.63 -56.12 10.90
N ASN A 122 -0.47 -55.38 10.74
CA ASN A 122 -1.83 -55.91 11.02
C ASN A 122 -2.99 -54.90 10.77
N GLU A 123 -4.06 -55.49 10.27
CA GLU A 123 -5.42 -54.99 10.07
C GLU A 123 -6.06 -54.36 11.33
N LEU A 124 -7.02 -53.45 11.12
CA LEU A 124 -8.39 -53.55 11.66
C LEU A 124 -9.29 -52.39 11.14
N VAL A 125 -10.31 -52.79 10.37
CA VAL A 125 -11.60 -52.12 10.08
C VAL A 125 -12.50 -52.33 11.33
N PRO A 126 -13.42 -51.43 11.78
CA PRO A 126 -14.66 -50.99 11.07
C PRO A 126 -15.12 -49.56 11.48
N ASP A 127 -16.28 -48.95 11.18
CA ASP A 127 -17.55 -49.32 10.54
C ASP A 127 -18.32 -48.04 10.14
N LYS A 128 -19.37 -48.22 9.33
CA LYS A 128 -20.39 -47.25 8.87
C LYS A 128 -21.20 -46.58 9.99
N ALA A 129 -21.67 -45.34 9.74
CA ALA A 129 -23.03 -44.92 10.08
C ALA A 129 -23.54 -43.76 9.21
N THR A 130 -24.66 -43.99 8.55
CA THR A 130 -25.50 -43.05 7.79
C THR A 130 -26.58 -42.48 8.72
N PHE A 131 -26.96 -41.21 8.61
CA PHE A 131 -28.27 -40.74 9.08
C PHE A 131 -28.87 -39.62 8.19
N THR A 132 -30.15 -39.84 7.91
CA THR A 132 -31.19 -39.14 7.13
C THR A 132 -31.70 -37.89 7.86
N GLU A 133 -31.91 -36.76 7.19
CA GLU A 133 -33.21 -36.17 6.77
C GLU A 133 -34.12 -35.63 7.90
N ALA A 134 -34.47 -34.34 7.84
CA ALA A 134 -35.85 -33.80 7.75
C ALA A 134 -36.11 -32.44 8.44
N ALA A 135 -36.67 -31.53 7.64
CA ALA A 135 -37.84 -30.67 7.88
C ALA A 135 -37.75 -29.32 8.63
N GLU A 136 -38.27 -28.31 7.93
CA GLU A 136 -38.73 -26.98 8.37
C GLU A 136 -39.90 -27.03 9.40
N PRO A 137 -40.28 -25.87 9.98
CA PRO A 137 -41.56 -25.26 9.53
C PRO A 137 -41.67 -23.71 9.53
N SER A 138 -42.34 -23.20 8.48
CA SER A 138 -43.44 -22.19 8.36
C SER A 138 -43.66 -20.96 9.30
N TYR A 139 -43.75 -19.77 8.67
CA TYR A 139 -44.86 -18.74 8.62
C TYR A 139 -45.39 -18.04 9.92
N VAL A 140 -45.18 -16.72 10.20
CA VAL A 140 -45.88 -15.40 9.86
C VAL A 140 -47.22 -15.16 10.63
N PRO A 141 -47.55 -13.99 11.26
CA PRO A 141 -47.76 -12.67 10.57
C PRO A 141 -47.53 -11.31 11.31
N GLU A 142 -47.46 -10.24 10.49
CA GLU A 142 -47.98 -8.84 10.56
C GLU A 142 -48.01 -8.06 11.90
N ALA A 143 -47.84 -6.74 12.02
CA ALA A 143 -47.63 -5.60 11.12
C ALA A 143 -47.24 -4.38 12.01
N ASP A 144 -46.89 -3.28 11.32
CA ASP A 144 -46.99 -1.89 11.78
C ASP A 144 -45.85 -1.31 12.64
N ILE A 145 -44.96 -0.55 11.98
CA ILE A 145 -44.61 0.85 12.31
C ILE A 145 -43.88 1.39 11.06
N ARG A 146 -44.64 2.02 10.16
CA ARG A 146 -44.12 3.03 9.24
C ARG A 146 -44.19 4.37 9.95
N SER A 147 -43.05 5.04 10.15
CA SER A 147 -42.96 6.51 10.17
C SER A 147 -41.56 6.97 10.59
N ARG A 148 -40.66 7.23 9.62
CA ARG A 148 -40.09 8.57 9.33
C ARG A 148 -38.70 8.52 8.68
N LEU A 149 -38.61 9.27 7.58
CA LEU A 149 -37.44 9.81 6.87
C LEU A 149 -36.47 8.81 6.19
N ALA A 150 -36.74 8.56 4.91
CA ALA A 150 -35.71 8.24 3.93
C ALA A 150 -35.88 9.17 2.72
N ASN A 151 -34.95 10.13 2.56
CA ASN A 151 -34.73 10.81 1.29
C ASN A 151 -34.18 9.78 0.30
N ARG A 152 -35.05 9.25 -0.57
CA ARG A 152 -34.67 8.43 -1.71
C ARG A 152 -34.31 9.34 -2.89
N TYR A 153 -33.09 9.18 -3.41
CA TYR A 153 -32.86 9.34 -4.83
C TYR A 153 -33.30 8.03 -5.49
N GLU A 154 -34.34 8.06 -6.30
CA GLU A 154 -34.73 6.91 -7.12
C GLU A 154 -33.75 6.80 -8.30
N VAL A 155 -32.97 5.72 -8.32
CA VAL A 155 -32.32 5.25 -9.54
C VAL A 155 -33.39 4.47 -10.31
N THR A 156 -33.99 5.11 -11.31
CA THR A 156 -34.89 4.41 -12.22
C THR A 156 -34.04 3.65 -13.24
N THR A 157 -33.91 2.33 -13.07
CA THR A 157 -33.51 1.43 -14.16
C THR A 157 -34.66 1.35 -15.14
N VAL A 158 -34.58 2.10 -16.25
CA VAL A 158 -35.60 2.05 -17.30
C VAL A 158 -35.29 0.89 -18.24
N THR A 159 -36.17 -0.10 -18.30
CA THR A 159 -36.18 -1.14 -19.35
C THR A 159 -36.38 -0.47 -20.71
N PRO A 160 -35.59 -0.76 -21.76
CA PRO A 160 -35.66 -0.02 -23.02
C PRO A 160 -36.93 -0.40 -23.80
N SER A 161 -38.01 0.32 -23.54
CA SER A 161 -39.20 0.29 -24.40
C SER A 161 -39.14 1.48 -25.37
N SER A 162 -38.79 1.16 -26.61
CA SER A 162 -39.06 1.91 -27.84
C SER A 162 -38.88 3.43 -27.79
N LEU A 163 -37.64 3.89 -27.66
CA LEU A 163 -37.22 5.11 -28.36
C LEU A 163 -36.85 4.70 -29.78
N SER A 164 -37.72 5.01 -30.73
CA SER A 164 -37.41 4.92 -32.15
C SER A 164 -36.21 5.83 -32.45
N LEU A 165 -35.05 5.20 -32.70
CA LEU A 165 -33.92 5.88 -33.33
C LEU A 165 -34.39 6.47 -34.67
N PRO A 166 -34.12 7.75 -34.97
CA PRO A 166 -34.38 8.26 -36.29
C PRO A 166 -33.53 7.47 -37.29
N SER A 167 -34.24 6.79 -38.21
CA SER A 167 -33.66 6.06 -39.33
C SER A 167 -32.67 6.96 -40.08
N ARG A 168 -31.47 6.44 -40.29
CA ARG A 168 -30.38 7.08 -41.01
C ARG A 168 -30.79 7.32 -42.46
N ALA A 169 -31.42 8.47 -42.71
CA ALA A 169 -31.58 9.02 -44.04
C ALA A 169 -30.23 9.52 -44.57
N ALA A 170 -30.03 9.30 -45.86
CA ALA A 170 -28.79 9.45 -46.60
C ALA A 170 -28.20 10.88 -46.61
N LEU A 171 -26.87 10.91 -46.74
CA LEU A 171 -26.03 12.02 -47.23
C LEU A 171 -26.15 13.36 -46.48
N ALA A 172 -25.56 13.43 -45.29
CA ALA A 172 -25.11 14.71 -44.75
C ALA A 172 -23.75 15.06 -45.40
N PRO A 173 -23.53 16.32 -45.85
CA PRO A 173 -22.22 16.75 -46.34
C PRO A 173 -21.18 16.58 -45.23
N ASN A 174 -19.91 16.41 -45.60
CA ASN A 174 -18.75 16.37 -44.71
C ASN A 174 -18.73 17.62 -43.81
N ARG A 175 -19.48 17.59 -42.70
CA ARG A 175 -19.46 18.63 -41.69
C ARG A 175 -18.20 18.41 -40.89
N ILE A 176 -17.15 19.16 -41.21
CA ILE A 176 -15.98 19.25 -40.36
C ILE A 176 -16.50 19.77 -39.01
N PRO A 177 -16.32 19.02 -37.90
CA PRO A 177 -16.70 19.50 -36.58
C PRO A 177 -15.92 20.78 -36.31
N ALA A 178 -16.62 21.89 -36.04
CA ALA A 178 -15.97 23.09 -35.55
C ALA A 178 -15.54 22.84 -34.11
N LYS A 179 -14.23 22.90 -33.82
CA LYS A 179 -13.73 22.87 -32.44
C LYS A 179 -14.19 24.13 -31.72
N LEU A 180 -15.04 23.97 -30.70
CA LEU A 180 -15.51 25.07 -29.87
C LEU A 180 -14.86 24.94 -28.50
N ALA A 181 -14.14 25.96 -28.06
CA ALA A 181 -13.53 25.94 -26.74
C ALA A 181 -14.61 25.80 -25.65
N MET A 182 -14.44 24.81 -24.77
CA MET A 182 -15.30 24.63 -23.61
C MET A 182 -15.16 25.81 -22.65
N THR A 183 -16.28 26.36 -22.19
CA THR A 183 -16.27 27.45 -21.20
C THR A 183 -15.76 26.94 -19.84
N ASN A 184 -15.14 27.83 -19.04
CA ASN A 184 -14.66 27.50 -17.69
C ASN A 184 -15.77 26.98 -16.77
N GLU A 185 -16.97 27.53 -16.88
CA GLU A 185 -18.14 27.09 -16.12
C GLU A 185 -18.56 25.65 -16.47
N GLN A 186 -18.61 25.32 -17.77
CA GLN A 186 -18.87 23.96 -18.22
C GLN A 186 -17.78 23.00 -17.76
N ARG A 187 -16.51 23.41 -17.83
CA ARG A 187 -15.37 22.62 -17.38
C ARG A 187 -15.47 22.31 -15.88
N GLU A 188 -15.70 23.32 -15.05
CA GLU A 188 -15.91 23.17 -13.61
C GLU A 188 -17.10 22.27 -13.27
N MET A 189 -18.22 22.43 -13.98
CA MET A 189 -19.38 21.56 -13.82
C MET A 189 -19.05 20.10 -14.14
N LEU A 190 -18.39 19.86 -15.27
CA LEU A 190 -17.99 18.52 -15.69
C LEU A 190 -17.00 17.89 -14.70
N TYR A 191 -15.99 18.63 -14.23
CA TYR A 191 -15.07 18.16 -13.20
C TYR A 191 -15.81 17.76 -11.92
N LYS A 192 -16.77 18.58 -11.45
CA LYS A 192 -17.57 18.27 -10.25
C LYS A 192 -18.45 17.04 -10.46
N LYS A 193 -19.02 16.84 -11.66
CA LYS A 193 -19.78 15.63 -12.00
C LYS A 193 -18.88 14.41 -12.03
N LEU A 194 -17.72 14.53 -12.67
CA LEU A 194 -16.74 13.46 -12.80
C LEU A 194 -16.22 12.99 -11.44
N ARG A 195 -15.90 13.93 -10.55
CA ARG A 195 -15.50 13.63 -9.17
C ARG A 195 -16.58 12.83 -8.44
N LYS A 196 -17.84 13.24 -8.55
CA LYS A 196 -18.98 12.50 -7.95
C LYS A 196 -19.16 11.12 -8.58
N TRP A 197 -18.87 10.97 -9.86
CA TRP A 197 -18.94 9.70 -10.57
C TRP A 197 -17.79 8.78 -10.20
N SER A 198 -16.55 9.27 -10.14
CA SER A 198 -15.38 8.49 -9.73
C SER A 198 -15.48 8.02 -8.28
N GLU A 199 -16.16 8.77 -7.42
CA GLU A 199 -16.50 8.35 -6.06
C GLU A 199 -17.51 7.20 -6.01
N LYS A 200 -18.36 7.03 -7.03
CA LYS A 200 -19.39 5.98 -7.09
C LYS A 200 -19.08 4.89 -8.11
N PHE A 201 -17.94 4.98 -8.78
CA PHE A 201 -17.59 4.10 -9.88
C PHE A 201 -17.46 2.67 -9.38
N ASN A 202 -18.37 1.80 -9.81
CA ASN A 202 -18.25 0.36 -9.66
C ASN A 202 -18.08 -0.22 -11.07
N ARG A 203 -16.93 -0.86 -11.34
CA ARG A 203 -16.52 -1.33 -12.68
C ARG A 203 -17.61 -2.14 -13.39
N ASN A 204 -18.32 -2.97 -12.62
CA ASN A 204 -19.33 -3.89 -13.17
C ASN A 204 -20.67 -3.21 -13.48
N GLU A 205 -20.92 -2.03 -12.94
CA GLU A 205 -22.22 -1.37 -13.10
C GLU A 205 -22.21 -0.36 -14.25
N TRP A 206 -21.06 0.24 -14.57
CA TRP A 206 -21.03 1.46 -15.41
C TRP A 206 -20.32 1.30 -16.76
N ALA A 207 -19.65 0.18 -17.02
CA ALA A 207 -19.15 -0.11 -18.37
C ALA A 207 -20.34 -0.12 -19.35
N ASP A 208 -20.24 0.67 -20.42
CA ASP A 208 -21.29 0.86 -21.44
C ASP A 208 -22.58 1.52 -20.97
N SER A 209 -22.56 2.20 -19.81
CA SER A 209 -23.71 2.93 -19.29
C SER A 209 -23.89 4.30 -19.94
N LEU A 210 -25.15 4.73 -20.01
CA LEU A 210 -25.57 6.07 -20.42
C LEU A 210 -26.14 6.81 -19.22
N VAL A 211 -25.55 7.95 -18.87
CA VAL A 211 -26.02 8.83 -17.79
C VAL A 211 -26.55 10.12 -18.41
N VAL A 212 -27.80 10.48 -18.11
CA VAL A 212 -28.41 11.72 -18.58
C VAL A 212 -28.65 12.64 -17.38
N TRP A 213 -28.34 13.93 -17.52
CA TRP A 213 -28.63 14.92 -16.48
C TRP A 213 -28.96 16.28 -17.08
N GLU A 214 -29.61 17.13 -16.28
CA GLU A 214 -29.87 18.52 -16.61
C GLU A 214 -28.96 19.45 -15.80
N HIS A 215 -28.47 20.51 -16.44
CA HIS A 215 -27.75 21.60 -15.79
C HIS A 215 -28.04 22.91 -16.53
N ASP A 216 -28.53 23.93 -15.81
CA ASP A 216 -28.93 25.23 -16.34
C ASP A 216 -29.86 25.16 -17.56
N GLY A 217 -30.89 24.31 -17.47
CA GLY A 217 -31.88 24.12 -18.52
C GLY A 217 -31.35 23.37 -19.75
N LYS A 218 -30.11 22.84 -19.71
CA LYS A 218 -29.51 22.04 -20.78
C LYS A 218 -29.42 20.59 -20.36
N VAL A 219 -29.80 19.70 -21.27
CA VAL A 219 -29.65 18.25 -21.10
C VAL A 219 -28.27 17.83 -21.61
N TYR A 220 -27.59 17.05 -20.79
CA TYR A 220 -26.32 16.40 -21.10
C TYR A 220 -26.48 14.89 -21.01
N SER A 221 -25.71 14.16 -21.81
CA SER A 221 -25.59 12.72 -21.73
C SER A 221 -24.12 12.31 -21.74
N ALA A 222 -23.72 11.40 -20.85
CA ALA A 222 -22.38 10.81 -20.81
C ALA A 222 -22.47 9.31 -21.08
N ARG A 223 -21.68 8.83 -22.04
CA ARG A 223 -21.50 7.39 -22.32
C ARG A 223 -20.13 6.96 -21.86
N PHE A 224 -20.07 5.88 -21.08
CA PHE A 224 -18.84 5.34 -20.53
C PHE A 224 -18.39 4.13 -21.36
N ARG A 225 -17.14 4.11 -21.79
CA ARG A 225 -16.52 2.99 -22.51
C ARG A 225 -15.28 2.52 -21.77
N HIS A 226 -15.27 1.25 -21.37
CA HIS A 226 -14.10 0.65 -20.72
C HIS A 226 -13.08 0.24 -21.77
N LEU A 227 -11.84 0.69 -21.58
CA LEU A 227 -10.69 0.39 -22.42
C LEU A 227 -9.72 -0.46 -21.59
N PRO A 228 -9.77 -1.80 -21.70
CA PRO A 228 -8.86 -2.66 -20.94
C PRO A 228 -7.41 -2.42 -21.36
N GLY A 229 -6.48 -2.59 -20.41
CA GLY A 229 -5.05 -2.64 -20.73
C GLY A 229 -4.75 -3.69 -21.82
N GLN A 230 -3.85 -3.38 -22.76
CA GLN A 230 -3.53 -4.25 -23.89
C GLN A 230 -2.47 -5.31 -23.53
N SER A 231 -1.70 -5.08 -22.46
CA SER A 231 -0.70 -5.97 -21.90
C SER A 231 -0.91 -6.23 -20.40
N GLU A 232 -0.18 -7.20 -19.83
CA GLU A 232 -0.22 -7.48 -18.39
C GLU A 232 0.35 -6.34 -17.54
N THR A 233 1.15 -5.46 -18.13
CA THR A 233 1.73 -4.26 -17.49
C THR A 233 0.91 -2.99 -17.72
N ASP A 234 -0.09 -3.02 -18.59
CA ASP A 234 -0.92 -1.86 -18.89
C ASP A 234 -1.97 -1.60 -17.80
N ILE A 235 -2.42 -0.35 -17.77
CA ILE A 235 -3.45 0.14 -16.86
C ILE A 235 -4.79 0.28 -17.62
N ASP A 236 -5.90 -0.12 -16.98
CA ASP A 236 -7.25 0.06 -17.53
C ASP A 236 -7.60 1.55 -17.65
N GLU A 237 -8.29 1.94 -18.72
CA GLU A 237 -8.84 3.28 -18.91
C GLU A 237 -10.37 3.27 -19.10
N VAL A 238 -10.98 4.43 -18.90
CA VAL A 238 -12.39 4.69 -19.20
C VAL A 238 -12.47 5.95 -20.05
N ALA A 239 -12.99 5.81 -21.27
CA ALA A 239 -13.37 6.94 -22.11
C ALA A 239 -14.82 7.35 -21.81
N ILE A 240 -15.06 8.65 -21.73
CA ILE A 240 -16.36 9.22 -21.39
C ILE A 240 -16.73 10.20 -22.50
N ASP A 241 -17.70 9.79 -23.33
CA ASP A 241 -18.23 10.62 -24.41
C ASP A 241 -19.39 11.46 -23.85
N ILE A 242 -19.21 12.76 -23.73
CA ILE A 242 -20.23 13.68 -23.22
C ILE A 242 -20.84 14.45 -24.38
N LEU A 243 -22.17 14.42 -24.49
CA LEU A 243 -22.93 15.13 -25.50
C LEU A 243 -23.95 16.09 -24.89
N THR A 244 -24.15 17.24 -25.54
CA THR A 244 -25.24 18.17 -25.24
C THR A 244 -25.72 18.87 -26.51
N HIS A 245 -26.89 19.49 -26.45
CA HIS A 245 -27.45 20.27 -27.56
C HIS A 245 -27.58 21.73 -27.16
N LYS A 246 -27.08 22.63 -28.00
CA LYS A 246 -27.15 24.08 -27.79
C LYS A 246 -27.38 24.79 -29.12
N ASP A 247 -28.40 25.64 -29.20
CA ASP A 247 -28.69 26.49 -30.37
C ASP A 247 -28.80 25.72 -31.70
N GLY A 248 -29.33 24.49 -31.67
CA GLY A 248 -29.45 23.60 -32.84
C GLY A 248 -28.18 22.83 -33.20
N TYR A 249 -27.10 22.99 -32.44
CA TYR A 249 -25.85 22.25 -32.59
C TYR A 249 -25.74 21.15 -31.54
N SER A 250 -25.18 20.01 -31.92
CA SER A 250 -24.71 18.98 -30.97
C SER A 250 -23.25 19.28 -30.64
N LEU A 251 -22.96 19.41 -29.35
CA LEU A 251 -21.60 19.57 -28.82
C LEU A 251 -21.20 18.25 -28.18
N SER A 252 -19.98 17.79 -28.45
CA SER A 252 -19.41 16.58 -27.86
C SER A 252 -18.01 16.85 -27.31
N THR A 253 -17.67 16.25 -26.19
CA THR A 253 -16.32 16.22 -25.62
C THR A 253 -16.02 14.80 -25.17
N GLU A 254 -14.78 14.37 -25.36
CA GLU A 254 -14.31 13.06 -24.90
C GLU A 254 -13.32 13.27 -23.74
N MET A 255 -13.48 12.47 -22.70
CA MET A 255 -12.63 12.53 -21.51
C MET A 255 -12.08 11.15 -21.21
N HIS A 256 -10.80 11.06 -20.93
CA HIS A 256 -10.15 9.81 -20.56
C HIS A 256 -9.80 9.82 -19.08
N MET A 257 -10.12 8.71 -18.41
CA MET A 257 -9.76 8.46 -17.04
C MET A 257 -8.90 7.21 -16.95
N LYS A 258 -7.74 7.31 -16.29
CA LYS A 258 -6.90 6.15 -15.97
C LYS A 258 -7.33 5.54 -14.64
N ARG A 259 -7.44 4.22 -14.58
CA ARG A 259 -7.66 3.51 -13.32
C ARG A 259 -6.35 3.42 -12.55
N LEU A 260 -6.32 3.77 -11.27
CA LEU A 260 -5.08 3.68 -10.52
C LEU A 260 -4.79 2.23 -10.13
N ALA A 261 -3.55 1.80 -10.31
CA ALA A 261 -2.98 0.63 -9.66
C ALA A 261 -2.58 0.94 -8.21
N PHE A 262 -2.50 -0.08 -7.37
CA PHE A 262 -1.91 0.11 -6.04
C PHE A 262 -0.44 0.51 -6.13
N SER A 263 0.23 0.13 -7.23
CA SER A 263 1.59 0.56 -7.53
C SER A 263 1.72 2.05 -7.89
N ASN A 264 0.62 2.80 -8.07
CA ASN A 264 0.67 4.26 -8.24
C ASN A 264 0.89 5.03 -6.93
N PHE A 265 0.89 4.35 -5.78
CA PHE A 265 1.15 4.94 -4.48
C PHE A 265 2.56 4.55 -4.04
N ALA A 266 3.40 5.53 -3.71
CA ALA A 266 4.67 5.24 -3.03
C ALA A 266 4.38 4.41 -1.78
N GLN A 267 3.38 4.84 -1.00
CA GLN A 267 2.90 4.08 0.15
C GLN A 267 1.38 4.15 0.29
N PHE A 268 0.77 2.97 0.41
CA PHE A 268 -0.64 2.77 0.73
C PHE A 268 -0.78 1.88 1.97
N VAL A 269 -1.62 2.29 2.92
CA VAL A 269 -1.95 1.47 4.11
C VAL A 269 -3.46 1.44 4.33
N ASP A 270 -4.04 0.24 4.41
CA ASP A 270 -5.48 0.06 4.64
C ASP A 270 -5.86 0.34 6.10
N TYR A 271 -5.16 -0.27 7.05
CA TYR A 271 -5.31 -0.04 8.47
C TYR A 271 -3.96 0.29 9.10
N TRP A 272 -3.80 1.54 9.52
CA TRP A 272 -2.61 1.99 10.22
C TRP A 272 -2.60 1.45 11.66
N ASP A 273 -1.60 0.64 12.04
CA ASP A 273 -1.45 0.19 13.43
C ASP A 273 -1.18 1.43 14.32
N PRO A 274 -2.00 1.71 15.34
CA PRO A 274 -1.83 2.86 16.22
C PRO A 274 -0.50 2.91 16.99
N ARG A 275 0.27 1.81 17.00
CA ARG A 275 1.60 1.73 17.62
C ARG A 275 2.74 2.03 16.63
N VAL A 276 2.42 2.21 15.34
CA VAL A 276 3.39 2.62 14.32
C VAL A 276 3.31 4.12 14.14
N ALA A 277 4.45 4.80 14.11
CA ALA A 277 4.54 6.20 13.73
C ALA A 277 5.54 6.37 12.59
N VAL A 278 5.20 7.23 11.64
CA VAL A 278 6.17 7.77 10.66
C VAL A 278 7.03 8.77 11.41
N HIS A 279 8.34 8.55 11.50
CA HIS A 279 9.25 9.36 12.32
C HIS A 279 10.46 9.89 11.54
N ASP A 280 11.35 9.02 11.13
CA ASP A 280 12.58 9.30 10.40
C ASP A 280 12.47 8.96 8.90
N ASP A 281 11.24 8.71 8.43
CA ASP A 281 11.00 8.28 7.06
C ASP A 281 11.04 9.41 6.05
N VAL A 282 11.44 9.05 4.84
CA VAL A 282 11.36 9.90 3.65
C VAL A 282 10.48 9.19 2.62
N LEU A 283 9.40 9.84 2.20
CA LEU A 283 8.41 9.30 1.29
C LEU A 283 8.31 10.22 0.08
N GLU A 284 8.82 9.74 -1.05
CA GLU A 284 8.86 10.45 -2.33
C GLU A 284 7.82 9.85 -3.26
N GLY A 285 6.60 10.39 -3.20
CA GLY A 285 5.49 10.02 -4.08
C GLY A 285 4.16 10.03 -3.33
N ARG A 286 3.11 9.52 -3.99
CA ARG A 286 1.74 9.55 -3.45
C ARG A 286 1.64 8.69 -2.19
N PHE A 287 1.07 9.26 -1.12
CA PHE A 287 0.77 8.53 0.11
C PHE A 287 -0.74 8.45 0.35
N HIS A 288 -1.22 7.29 0.77
CA HIS A 288 -2.60 7.13 1.24
C HIS A 288 -2.70 6.23 2.48
N SER A 289 -3.54 6.66 3.43
CA SER A 289 -3.99 5.81 4.53
C SER A 289 -5.51 5.82 4.65
N ASN A 290 -6.14 4.65 4.61
CA ASN A 290 -7.58 4.51 4.80
C ASN A 290 -8.01 4.81 6.24
N THR A 291 -7.10 4.73 7.21
CA THR A 291 -7.35 5.16 8.59
C THR A 291 -6.49 6.34 8.99
N ARG A 292 -6.75 6.87 10.20
CA ARG A 292 -5.85 7.81 10.87
C ARG A 292 -4.47 7.16 10.99
N PHE A 293 -3.43 7.90 10.62
CA PHE A 293 -2.05 7.49 10.81
C PHE A 293 -1.34 8.38 11.83
N ASN A 294 -0.21 7.88 12.35
CA ASN A 294 0.58 8.60 13.33
C ASN A 294 1.86 9.12 12.70
N VAL A 295 2.19 10.36 13.03
CA VAL A 295 3.44 11.01 12.69
C VAL A 295 4.11 11.42 13.99
N SER A 296 5.40 11.13 14.10
CA SER A 296 6.22 11.47 15.25
C SER A 296 7.37 12.36 14.82
N SER A 297 7.85 13.23 15.69
CA SER A 297 9.09 13.99 15.47
C SER A 297 9.84 14.13 16.79
N SER A 298 11.16 14.05 16.74
CA SER A 298 12.04 14.22 17.92
C SER A 298 13.33 14.92 17.52
N PHE A 299 13.98 15.64 18.44
CA PHE A 299 15.26 16.37 18.28
C PHE A 299 15.95 16.34 16.89
N GLY A 300 15.49 17.17 15.95
CA GLY A 300 16.10 17.33 14.62
C GLY A 300 15.73 16.26 13.58
N VAL A 301 14.96 15.26 13.97
CA VAL A 301 14.43 14.18 13.13
C VAL A 301 12.92 14.40 12.95
N ALA A 302 12.51 14.54 11.69
CA ALA A 302 11.13 14.66 11.30
C ALA A 302 10.91 13.97 9.95
N PRO A 303 9.74 13.37 9.74
CA PRO A 303 9.47 12.65 8.52
C PRO A 303 9.17 13.64 7.40
N LYS A 304 9.44 13.20 6.17
CA LYS A 304 9.24 14.02 4.98
C LYS A 304 8.37 13.30 3.98
N PHE A 305 7.27 13.94 3.61
CA PHE A 305 6.40 13.52 2.53
C PHE A 305 6.55 14.52 1.39
N HIS A 306 7.28 14.14 0.35
CA HIS A 306 7.52 14.98 -0.82
C HIS A 306 6.33 14.98 -1.79
N GLY A 307 5.56 13.88 -1.83
CA GLY A 307 4.34 13.80 -2.63
C GLY A 307 3.06 14.10 -1.85
N LYS A 308 1.94 14.15 -2.57
CA LYS A 308 0.61 14.41 -1.98
C LYS A 308 0.22 13.31 -1.00
N VAL A 309 -0.19 13.73 0.19
CA VAL A 309 -0.66 12.86 1.26
C VAL A 309 -2.18 12.91 1.33
N THR A 310 -2.81 11.74 1.33
CA THR A 310 -4.26 11.61 1.45
C THR A 310 -4.63 10.65 2.59
N THR A 311 -5.72 10.92 3.30
CA THR A 311 -6.27 9.96 4.27
C THR A 311 -7.78 10.02 4.32
N SER A 312 -8.41 8.86 4.53
CA SER A 312 -9.86 8.80 4.71
C SER A 312 -10.33 9.21 6.10
N SER A 313 -9.40 9.34 7.05
CA SER A 313 -9.68 9.98 8.33
C SER A 313 -9.70 11.49 8.19
N TYR A 314 -10.47 12.18 9.03
CA TYR A 314 -10.41 13.64 9.18
C TYR A 314 -9.24 14.09 10.08
N GLU A 315 -8.55 13.15 10.73
CA GLU A 315 -7.50 13.43 11.70
C GLU A 315 -6.20 12.69 11.39
N ILE A 316 -5.10 13.25 11.90
CA ILE A 316 -3.77 12.63 11.96
C ILE A 316 -3.32 12.71 13.42
N SER A 317 -2.72 11.65 13.95
CA SER A 317 -2.03 11.76 15.24
C SER A 317 -0.65 12.35 15.03
N SER A 318 -0.32 13.41 15.75
CA SER A 318 1.04 13.89 15.85
C SER A 318 1.51 13.76 17.30
N SER A 319 2.54 12.96 17.56
CA SER A 319 3.22 12.93 18.86
C SER A 319 4.59 13.60 18.74
N GLY A 320 4.91 14.50 19.67
CA GLY A 320 6.20 15.19 19.69
C GLY A 320 6.37 15.97 21.00
N SER A 321 7.53 15.85 21.61
CA SER A 321 7.87 16.60 22.83
C SER A 321 8.20 18.06 22.49
N LEU A 322 7.23 18.97 22.66
CA LEU A 322 7.36 20.45 22.68
C LEU A 322 8.07 21.15 21.50
N PRO A 323 7.56 22.35 21.14
CA PRO A 323 6.43 22.58 20.25
C PRO A 323 6.87 22.51 18.77
N PHE A 324 5.92 22.61 17.84
CA PHE A 324 6.13 22.76 16.40
C PHE A 324 6.29 21.48 15.58
N PHE A 325 5.35 20.53 15.74
CA PHE A 325 4.91 19.79 14.55
C PHE A 325 4.34 20.82 13.56
N LYS A 326 5.13 21.21 12.56
CA LYS A 326 4.68 22.08 11.47
C LYS A 326 4.27 21.18 10.32
N ARG A 327 2.97 21.17 10.01
CA ARG A 327 2.43 20.34 8.93
C ARG A 327 3.13 20.64 7.61
N GLU A 328 3.47 21.89 7.37
CA GLU A 328 4.09 22.38 6.15
C GLU A 328 5.55 21.93 5.99
N SER A 329 6.24 21.55 7.08
CA SER A 329 7.61 21.00 6.99
C SER A 329 7.63 19.48 6.84
N VAL A 330 6.51 18.82 7.11
CA VAL A 330 6.34 17.36 7.01
C VAL A 330 5.67 16.98 5.71
N PHE A 331 4.56 17.65 5.37
CA PHE A 331 3.73 17.39 4.19
C PHE A 331 4.04 18.39 3.07
N LEU A 332 5.22 18.25 2.47
CA LEU A 332 5.72 19.17 1.43
C LEU A 332 4.86 19.11 0.16
N GLY A 333 4.33 17.93 -0.17
CA GLY A 333 3.39 17.75 -1.30
C GLY A 333 1.91 18.04 -0.98
N GLY A 334 1.63 18.54 0.23
CA GLY A 334 0.27 18.84 0.69
C GLY A 334 -0.46 17.65 1.33
N LEU A 335 -1.49 17.96 2.12
CA LEU A 335 -2.30 16.99 2.85
C LEU A 335 -3.80 17.19 2.56
N GLU A 336 -4.51 16.11 2.23
CA GLU A 336 -5.96 16.07 2.08
C GLU A 336 -6.56 15.00 3.00
N THR A 337 -7.46 15.40 3.91
CA THR A 337 -8.13 14.50 4.87
C THR A 337 -9.59 14.28 4.50
N GLY A 338 -10.21 13.22 5.04
CA GLY A 338 -11.62 12.91 4.79
C GLY A 338 -11.92 12.48 3.35
N VAL A 339 -10.90 12.06 2.58
CA VAL A 339 -11.14 11.49 1.26
C VAL A 339 -11.85 10.15 1.38
N LYS A 340 -12.46 9.65 0.30
CA LYS A 340 -13.09 8.32 0.36
C LYS A 340 -12.01 7.23 0.54
N GLU A 341 -12.36 6.15 1.21
CA GLU A 341 -11.56 4.92 1.34
C GLU A 341 -11.29 4.22 -0.01
N ILE A 342 -10.08 3.74 -0.23
CA ILE A 342 -9.69 2.91 -1.38
C ILE A 342 -9.74 1.45 -0.95
N ARG A 343 -10.63 0.65 -1.53
CA ARG A 343 -10.84 -0.72 -1.04
C ARG A 343 -9.78 -1.68 -1.54
N LEU A 344 -9.21 -2.48 -0.64
CA LEU A 344 -8.41 -3.63 -1.04
C LEU A 344 -9.27 -4.67 -1.79
N PRO A 345 -8.71 -5.38 -2.79
CA PRO A 345 -9.42 -6.41 -3.52
C PRO A 345 -9.76 -7.60 -2.60
N LYS A 346 -11.01 -8.08 -2.69
CA LYS A 346 -11.48 -9.22 -1.88
C LYS A 346 -10.74 -10.51 -2.19
N ARG A 347 -10.36 -10.71 -3.46
CA ARG A 347 -9.59 -11.85 -3.96
C ARG A 347 -8.55 -11.34 -4.95
N PHE A 348 -7.36 -11.93 -4.94
CA PHE A 348 -6.40 -11.70 -6.02
C PHE A 348 -6.69 -12.67 -7.14
N LEU A 349 -7.19 -12.10 -8.22
CA LEU A 349 -7.15 -12.74 -9.51
C LEU A 349 -5.93 -12.12 -10.21
N PRO A 350 -5.01 -12.97 -10.68
CA PRO A 350 -5.47 -14.06 -11.54
C PRO A 350 -5.28 -15.49 -10.97
N PHE A 351 -4.52 -15.71 -9.89
CA PHE A 351 -3.86 -17.03 -9.65
C PHE A 351 -4.70 -18.19 -9.09
N LEU A 352 -5.91 -17.94 -8.56
CA LEU A 352 -6.79 -19.00 -8.05
C LEU A 352 -7.75 -19.46 -9.17
N GLU A 353 -7.44 -20.61 -9.76
CA GLU A 353 -8.29 -21.43 -10.65
C GLU A 353 -8.74 -20.82 -11.99
N GLN A 354 -8.44 -19.54 -12.27
CA GLN A 354 -8.93 -18.81 -13.46
C GLN A 354 -7.84 -18.19 -14.34
N THR A 355 -6.57 -18.63 -14.23
CA THR A 355 -5.50 -18.09 -15.07
C THR A 355 -5.52 -18.68 -16.48
N ASN A 356 -5.65 -17.82 -17.50
CA ASN A 356 -5.19 -18.12 -18.86
C ASN A 356 -3.66 -17.96 -19.00
N ILE A 357 -2.91 -17.94 -17.89
CA ILE A 357 -1.45 -17.77 -17.91
C ILE A 357 -0.84 -19.08 -18.42
N PRO A 358 -0.11 -19.08 -19.53
CA PRO A 358 0.53 -20.28 -20.05
C PRO A 358 1.50 -20.87 -19.02
N ARG A 359 1.61 -22.21 -18.99
CA ARG A 359 2.63 -22.90 -18.16
C ARG A 359 4.05 -22.48 -18.53
N SER A 360 4.29 -22.05 -19.77
CA SER A 360 5.59 -21.51 -20.22
C SER A 360 5.95 -20.20 -19.51
N HIS A 361 4.95 -19.40 -19.08
CA HIS A 361 5.13 -18.12 -18.42
C HIS A 361 4.92 -18.19 -16.90
N SER A 362 4.81 -19.39 -16.35
CA SER A 362 4.65 -19.57 -14.90
C SER A 362 5.57 -20.65 -14.33
N HIS A 363 5.81 -20.54 -13.04
CA HIS A 363 6.45 -21.55 -12.21
C HIS A 363 5.69 -21.68 -10.90
N ILE A 364 5.03 -22.82 -10.72
CA ILE A 364 4.25 -23.11 -9.52
C ILE A 364 5.12 -23.89 -8.55
N LEU A 365 5.28 -23.36 -7.35
CA LEU A 365 6.07 -23.91 -6.25
C LEU A 365 5.12 -24.46 -5.18
N SER A 366 5.22 -25.77 -4.92
CA SER A 366 4.34 -26.47 -3.99
C SER A 366 4.95 -26.64 -2.60
N GLU A 367 6.16 -26.13 -2.38
CA GLU A 367 6.92 -26.29 -1.14
C GLU A 367 7.55 -24.96 -0.73
N ASP A 368 8.01 -24.88 0.52
CA ASP A 368 8.77 -23.73 1.00
C ASP A 368 10.06 -23.61 0.19
N THR A 369 10.25 -22.47 -0.47
CA THR A 369 11.25 -22.35 -1.53
C THR A 369 12.09 -21.09 -1.35
N GLU A 370 13.40 -21.25 -1.42
CA GLU A 370 14.35 -20.14 -1.59
C GLU A 370 14.55 -19.85 -3.07
N ILE A 371 14.31 -18.60 -3.47
CA ILE A 371 14.45 -18.09 -4.83
C ILE A 371 15.55 -17.03 -4.83
N THR A 372 16.47 -17.11 -5.78
CA THR A 372 17.50 -16.09 -5.98
C THR A 372 17.50 -15.64 -7.43
N PHE A 373 17.13 -14.38 -7.67
CA PHE A 373 17.21 -13.73 -8.97
C PHE A 373 18.67 -13.41 -9.33
N ARG A 374 19.00 -13.52 -10.61
CA ARG A 374 20.35 -13.30 -11.14
C ARG A 374 20.31 -12.22 -12.22
N ALA A 375 21.32 -11.36 -12.21
CA ALA A 375 21.46 -10.25 -13.15
C ALA A 375 21.54 -10.70 -14.63
N ASP A 376 21.81 -11.98 -14.90
CA ASP A 376 21.84 -12.57 -16.24
C ASP A 376 20.46 -12.99 -16.79
N GLY A 377 19.37 -12.51 -16.18
CA GLY A 377 18.01 -12.81 -16.64
C GLY A 377 17.53 -14.20 -16.22
N SER A 378 18.21 -14.85 -15.28
CA SER A 378 17.78 -16.15 -14.75
C SER A 378 17.40 -16.06 -13.27
N TYR A 379 16.76 -17.10 -12.76
CA TYR A 379 16.61 -17.29 -11.33
C TYR A 379 16.96 -18.72 -10.96
N THR A 380 17.43 -18.88 -9.73
CA THR A 380 17.64 -20.20 -9.10
C THR A 380 16.63 -20.44 -8.01
N TRP A 381 16.23 -21.69 -7.80
CA TRP A 381 15.39 -22.07 -6.67
C TRP A 381 15.84 -23.39 -6.04
N LYS A 382 15.57 -23.56 -4.75
CA LYS A 382 15.69 -24.83 -4.03
C LYS A 382 14.67 -24.89 -2.90
N LEU A 383 14.38 -26.10 -2.42
CA LEU A 383 13.61 -26.28 -1.20
C LEU A 383 14.36 -25.65 -0.02
N LYS A 384 13.64 -24.88 0.79
CA LYS A 384 14.17 -24.24 1.99
C LYS A 384 14.70 -25.29 2.96
N ASP A 385 15.80 -24.99 3.64
CA ASP A 385 16.43 -25.87 4.64
C ASP A 385 16.87 -27.26 4.12
N THR A 386 16.98 -27.41 2.80
CA THR A 386 17.49 -28.64 2.17
C THR A 386 18.91 -28.47 1.64
N PRO A 387 19.73 -29.55 1.63
CA PRO A 387 21.06 -29.53 1.02
C PRO A 387 21.01 -29.69 -0.52
N GLU A 388 19.83 -29.62 -1.13
CA GLU A 388 19.67 -29.82 -2.56
C GLU A 388 20.37 -28.70 -3.36
N LYS A 389 20.92 -29.09 -4.52
CA LYS A 389 21.51 -28.11 -5.42
C LYS A 389 20.41 -27.22 -6.00
N PRO A 390 20.61 -25.89 -6.03
CA PRO A 390 19.66 -24.99 -6.68
C PRO A 390 19.44 -25.37 -8.14
N GLN A 391 18.16 -25.50 -8.51
CA GLN A 391 17.73 -25.58 -9.90
C GLN A 391 17.77 -24.17 -10.50
N ARG A 392 17.88 -24.07 -11.83
CA ARG A 392 18.03 -22.79 -12.54
C ARG A 392 17.14 -22.74 -13.78
N ARG A 393 16.56 -21.56 -14.04
CA ARG A 393 15.71 -21.31 -15.21
C ARG A 393 15.93 -19.88 -15.72
N GLN A 394 15.93 -19.73 -17.03
CA GLN A 394 15.95 -18.42 -17.68
C GLN A 394 14.54 -17.81 -17.63
N LEU A 395 14.46 -16.51 -17.32
CA LEU A 395 13.23 -15.74 -17.48
C LEU A 395 12.99 -15.48 -18.98
N PRO A 396 11.75 -15.61 -19.45
CA PRO A 396 11.40 -15.16 -20.81
C PRO A 396 11.48 -13.62 -20.90
N GLU A 397 11.48 -13.09 -22.12
CA GLU A 397 11.39 -11.63 -22.37
C GLU A 397 10.02 -11.06 -21.96
N ASP A 398 8.97 -11.86 -22.12
CA ASP A 398 7.60 -11.54 -21.69
C ASP A 398 7.43 -11.68 -20.16
N SER A 399 6.28 -11.22 -19.67
CA SER A 399 5.86 -11.34 -18.27
C SER A 399 5.95 -12.78 -17.73
N PHE A 400 6.60 -12.95 -16.56
CA PHE A 400 6.77 -14.24 -15.90
C PHE A 400 6.22 -14.27 -14.47
N TYR A 401 5.63 -15.40 -14.08
CA TYR A 401 4.94 -15.56 -12.80
C TYR A 401 5.55 -16.68 -11.95
N ILE A 402 5.99 -16.35 -10.74
CA ILE A 402 6.39 -17.35 -9.74
C ILE A 402 5.29 -17.42 -8.68
N ILE A 403 4.68 -18.60 -8.51
CA ILE A 403 3.42 -18.78 -7.77
C ILE A 403 3.63 -19.82 -6.68
N GLY A 404 3.51 -19.40 -5.42
CA GLY A 404 3.48 -20.30 -4.25
C GLY A 404 2.10 -20.92 -4.07
N ARG A 405 2.05 -22.16 -3.56
CA ARG A 405 0.80 -22.83 -3.13
C ARG A 405 0.37 -22.38 -1.73
N GLU A 406 -0.87 -22.71 -1.39
CA GLU A 406 -1.39 -22.53 -0.04
C GLU A 406 -0.50 -23.22 0.99
N HIS A 407 -0.40 -22.59 2.16
CA HIS A 407 0.46 -23.00 3.27
C HIS A 407 1.97 -23.04 3.00
N LYS A 408 2.46 -22.37 1.93
CA LYS A 408 3.89 -22.33 1.58
C LYS A 408 4.49 -20.93 1.57
N GLU A 409 5.73 -20.84 2.05
CA GLU A 409 6.50 -19.61 2.12
C GLU A 409 7.47 -19.50 0.93
N LEU A 410 7.55 -18.30 0.34
CA LEU A 410 8.54 -17.99 -0.69
C LEU A 410 9.59 -17.02 -0.14
N HIS A 411 10.83 -17.47 -0.11
CA HIS A 411 11.98 -16.67 0.28
C HIS A 411 12.66 -16.10 -0.95
N ILE A 412 12.92 -14.79 -1.00
CA ILE A 412 13.39 -14.12 -2.22
C ILE A 412 14.56 -13.18 -1.94
N LYS A 413 15.51 -13.12 -2.88
CA LYS A 413 16.60 -12.13 -2.94
C LYS A 413 17.23 -12.07 -4.34
N GLY A 414 18.12 -11.12 -4.57
CA GLY A 414 19.00 -11.05 -5.74
C GLY A 414 18.67 -9.91 -6.71
N ALA A 415 19.08 -10.06 -7.96
CA ALA A 415 18.93 -9.05 -9.00
C ALA A 415 17.97 -9.53 -10.10
N VAL A 416 16.87 -8.82 -10.32
CA VAL A 416 15.86 -9.11 -11.34
C VAL A 416 16.25 -8.45 -12.64
N ASN A 417 16.29 -9.25 -13.71
CA ASN A 417 16.41 -8.80 -15.10
C ASN A 417 15.21 -9.36 -15.86
N GLY A 418 14.25 -8.50 -16.21
CA GLY A 418 12.97 -8.84 -16.85
C GLY A 418 11.73 -8.49 -16.01
N LYS A 419 10.55 -8.92 -16.50
CA LYS A 419 9.22 -8.58 -15.98
C LYS A 419 8.64 -9.73 -15.15
N VAL A 420 8.76 -9.65 -13.83
CA VAL A 420 8.40 -10.76 -12.93
C VAL A 420 7.35 -10.34 -11.91
N LEU A 421 6.37 -11.23 -11.68
CA LEU A 421 5.53 -11.17 -10.48
C LEU A 421 5.71 -12.43 -9.64
N VAL A 422 5.99 -12.24 -8.35
CA VAL A 422 6.00 -13.29 -7.33
C VAL A 422 4.70 -13.19 -6.54
N TYR A 423 3.95 -14.29 -6.52
CA TYR A 423 2.70 -14.41 -5.78
C TYR A 423 2.80 -15.51 -4.72
N SER A 424 2.32 -15.25 -3.52
CA SER A 424 2.07 -16.28 -2.51
C SER A 424 0.75 -16.03 -1.76
N PRO A 425 -0.11 -17.03 -1.58
CA PRO A 425 -1.30 -16.91 -0.74
C PRO A 425 -0.98 -16.81 0.76
N GLU A 426 0.27 -17.07 1.16
CA GLU A 426 0.66 -17.17 2.58
C GLU A 426 1.68 -16.15 3.01
N LYS A 427 2.91 -16.26 2.51
CA LYS A 427 4.00 -15.41 2.95
C LYS A 427 5.06 -15.29 1.86
N ILE A 428 5.56 -14.07 1.71
CA ILE A 428 6.81 -13.80 1.00
C ILE A 428 7.80 -13.23 2.02
N VAL A 429 8.99 -13.81 2.07
CA VAL A 429 10.07 -13.37 2.94
C VAL A 429 11.21 -12.80 2.08
N ILE A 430 11.64 -11.58 2.38
CA ILE A 430 12.73 -10.90 1.69
C ILE A 430 14.02 -11.16 2.49
N ASP A 431 14.85 -12.05 1.96
CA ASP A 431 16.06 -12.56 2.62
C ASP A 431 17.29 -11.66 2.44
N GLY A 432 17.15 -10.54 1.74
CA GLY A 432 18.23 -9.61 1.45
C GLY A 432 17.85 -8.68 0.31
N ASP A 433 18.85 -8.03 -0.28
CA ASP A 433 18.63 -7.09 -1.38
C ASP A 433 17.82 -7.70 -2.51
N LEU A 434 16.85 -6.94 -3.01
CA LEU A 434 16.13 -7.17 -4.25
C LEU A 434 16.39 -5.96 -5.13
N ARG A 435 17.15 -6.11 -6.21
CA ARG A 435 17.51 -5.00 -7.09
C ARG A 435 17.07 -5.28 -8.52
N TYR A 436 16.79 -4.23 -9.28
CA TYR A 436 16.78 -4.32 -10.74
C TYR A 436 18.21 -4.47 -11.24
N ALA A 437 18.42 -5.29 -12.27
CA ALA A 437 19.73 -5.48 -12.88
C ALA A 437 20.15 -4.23 -13.64
N ALA A 438 19.19 -3.58 -14.32
CA ALA A 438 19.32 -2.24 -14.89
C ALA A 438 18.52 -1.26 -14.03
N TYR A 439 19.20 -0.37 -13.30
CA TYR A 439 18.54 0.60 -12.42
C TYR A 439 17.95 1.78 -13.24
N PRO A 440 16.62 2.02 -13.19
CA PRO A 440 15.95 2.94 -14.11
C PRO A 440 16.40 4.41 -14.06
N GLU A 441 16.88 4.89 -12.90
CA GLU A 441 17.41 6.25 -12.76
C GLU A 441 18.73 6.46 -13.51
N ILE A 442 19.42 5.37 -13.86
CA ILE A 442 20.68 5.38 -14.62
C ILE A 442 20.45 4.90 -16.05
N ASP A 443 19.58 3.90 -16.21
CA ASP A 443 19.22 3.29 -17.48
C ASP A 443 17.72 3.50 -17.76
N SER A 444 17.41 4.54 -18.53
CA SER A 444 16.03 4.89 -18.88
C SER A 444 15.33 3.83 -19.75
N ASP A 445 16.10 2.94 -20.38
CA ASP A 445 15.59 1.86 -21.22
C ASP A 445 15.32 0.58 -20.41
N SER A 446 15.62 0.59 -19.10
CA SER A 446 15.32 -0.54 -18.21
C SER A 446 13.84 -0.89 -18.24
N ASP A 447 13.55 -2.14 -18.58
CA ASP A 447 12.23 -2.76 -18.55
C ASP A 447 12.08 -3.79 -17.42
N ASP A 448 13.01 -3.75 -16.45
CA ASP A 448 12.97 -4.57 -15.25
C ASP A 448 11.80 -4.16 -14.35
N TYR A 449 10.93 -5.12 -14.03
CA TYR A 449 9.82 -4.95 -13.10
C TYR A 449 9.72 -6.15 -12.16
N LEU A 450 9.61 -5.86 -10.86
CA LEU A 450 9.32 -6.86 -9.84
C LEU A 450 8.02 -6.49 -9.12
N GLY A 451 7.01 -7.33 -9.24
CA GLY A 451 5.80 -7.29 -8.42
C GLY A 451 5.86 -8.35 -7.33
N LEU A 452 5.63 -7.98 -6.07
CA LEU A 452 5.42 -8.91 -4.96
C LEU A 452 3.97 -8.81 -4.52
N VAL A 453 3.20 -9.90 -4.60
CA VAL A 453 1.79 -9.93 -4.22
C VAL A 453 1.54 -11.05 -3.22
N CYS A 454 1.03 -10.71 -2.05
CA CYS A 454 0.71 -11.68 -1.02
C CYS A 454 -0.68 -11.46 -0.42
N ASP A 455 -1.44 -12.55 -0.25
CA ASP A 455 -2.77 -12.53 0.39
C ASP A 455 -2.72 -12.31 1.90
N LYS A 456 -1.55 -12.55 2.51
CA LYS A 456 -1.28 -12.24 3.91
C LYS A 456 -0.05 -11.35 4.01
N ASP A 457 1.07 -11.87 4.48
CA ASP A 457 2.16 -11.04 4.98
C ASP A 457 3.37 -11.07 4.06
N ILE A 458 3.96 -9.91 3.82
CA ILE A 458 5.31 -9.80 3.25
C ILE A 458 6.22 -9.34 4.37
N GLU A 459 7.29 -10.09 4.61
CA GLU A 459 8.20 -9.90 5.73
C GLU A 459 9.63 -9.69 5.25
N VAL A 460 10.30 -8.67 5.77
CA VAL A 460 11.75 -8.57 5.68
C VAL A 460 12.35 -9.53 6.70
N ALA A 461 13.28 -10.39 6.29
CA ALA A 461 13.90 -11.35 7.19
C ALA A 461 14.72 -10.67 8.30
N GLU A 462 15.11 -11.45 9.31
CA GLU A 462 15.96 -10.95 10.41
C GLU A 462 17.38 -10.60 9.89
N PRO A 463 18.13 -9.70 10.56
CA PRO A 463 19.49 -9.30 10.16
C PRO A 463 20.48 -10.44 10.01
N GLU A 464 20.28 -11.53 10.75
CA GLU A 464 21.06 -12.76 10.65
C GLU A 464 20.95 -13.37 9.25
N VAL A 465 19.86 -13.07 8.53
CA VAL A 465 19.58 -13.51 7.16
C VAL A 465 19.93 -12.42 6.15
N THR A 466 19.43 -11.18 6.35
CA THR A 466 19.64 -10.07 5.39
C THR A 466 21.09 -9.56 5.40
N GLY A 467 21.83 -9.82 6.47
CA GLY A 467 23.09 -9.16 6.76
C GLY A 467 22.88 -7.81 7.47
N PRO A 468 23.96 -7.23 8.04
CA PRO A 468 23.92 -5.91 8.67
C PRO A 468 23.89 -4.78 7.64
N GLY A 469 23.35 -3.62 8.03
CA GLY A 469 23.38 -2.39 7.25
C GLY A 469 22.09 -2.11 6.48
N ASP A 470 22.19 -1.24 5.48
CA ASP A 470 21.06 -0.84 4.65
C ASP A 470 20.53 -1.99 3.79
N LEU A 471 19.21 -2.01 3.59
CA LEU A 471 18.53 -3.00 2.75
C LEU A 471 17.86 -2.30 1.57
N TYR A 472 18.06 -2.83 0.36
CA TYR A 472 17.54 -2.25 -0.88
C TYR A 472 16.50 -3.17 -1.52
N ILE A 473 15.29 -2.64 -1.75
CA ILE A 473 14.18 -3.35 -2.37
C ILE A 473 13.65 -2.55 -3.55
N HIS A 474 13.93 -3.02 -4.77
CA HIS A 474 13.40 -2.49 -6.02
C HIS A 474 12.20 -3.35 -6.42
N ALA A 475 11.01 -2.93 -6.02
CA ALA A 475 9.78 -3.67 -6.29
C ALA A 475 8.52 -2.82 -6.08
N ALA A 476 7.44 -3.21 -6.75
CA ALA A 476 6.11 -2.91 -6.28
C ALA A 476 5.63 -4.02 -5.33
N ILE A 477 5.31 -3.66 -4.10
CA ILE A 477 4.98 -4.56 -3.01
C ILE A 477 3.49 -4.43 -2.68
N PHE A 478 2.79 -5.55 -2.62
CA PHE A 478 1.41 -5.64 -2.17
C PHE A 478 1.28 -6.76 -1.13
N ALA A 479 1.07 -6.39 0.13
CA ALA A 479 0.77 -7.31 1.22
C ALA A 479 -0.66 -7.07 1.72
N LYS A 480 -1.62 -7.94 1.39
CA LYS A 480 -3.02 -7.74 1.84
C LYS A 480 -3.17 -7.80 3.36
N GLY A 481 -2.36 -8.62 4.03
CA GLY A 481 -2.21 -8.65 5.46
C GLY A 481 -1.25 -7.56 5.91
N ARG A 482 -0.03 -7.92 6.30
CA ARG A 482 0.95 -6.98 6.86
C ARG A 482 2.22 -6.91 6.04
N PHE A 483 2.76 -5.70 5.91
CA PHE A 483 4.18 -5.53 5.65
C PHE A 483 4.92 -5.53 6.99
N ARG A 484 5.86 -6.46 7.15
CA ARG A 484 6.52 -6.75 8.42
C ARG A 484 8.01 -6.53 8.34
N VAL A 485 8.54 -5.88 9.36
CA VAL A 485 9.98 -5.71 9.54
C VAL A 485 10.27 -6.08 10.99
N PRO A 486 10.41 -7.37 11.37
CA PRO A 486 10.48 -7.88 12.75
C PRO A 486 11.63 -7.29 13.59
N HIS A 487 12.48 -6.49 12.98
CA HIS A 487 13.69 -5.93 13.51
C HIS A 487 13.49 -4.90 14.63
N LEU A 488 14.17 -5.12 15.77
CA LEU A 488 14.32 -4.18 16.89
C LEU A 488 15.81 -3.88 17.17
N GLY A 489 16.74 -4.45 16.40
CA GLY A 489 18.13 -4.67 16.81
C GLY A 489 19.21 -4.05 15.91
N GLY A 490 18.83 -3.16 15.00
CA GLY A 490 19.74 -2.57 14.02
C GLY A 490 20.74 -1.67 14.68
N ASN A 491 21.88 -1.47 14.02
CA ASN A 491 22.71 -0.36 14.45
C ASN A 491 21.92 0.92 14.18
N ARG A 492 21.93 1.85 15.13
CA ARG A 492 21.32 3.17 14.94
C ARG A 492 21.86 3.79 13.64
N GLY A 493 21.06 3.82 12.58
CA GLY A 493 21.42 4.39 11.29
C GLY A 493 21.10 3.53 10.06
N ASP A 494 20.79 2.25 10.23
CA ASP A 494 20.45 1.39 9.08
C ASP A 494 19.12 1.84 8.45
N THR A 495 19.06 1.87 7.11
CA THR A 495 17.91 2.36 6.34
C THR A 495 17.35 1.28 5.39
N LEU A 496 16.02 1.17 5.35
CA LEU A 496 15.30 0.36 4.39
C LEU A 496 14.93 1.25 3.18
N TYR A 497 15.58 1.01 2.04
CA TYR A 497 15.31 1.71 0.80
C TYR A 497 14.35 0.89 -0.07
N ILE A 498 13.19 1.45 -0.38
CA ILE A 498 12.23 0.88 -1.33
C ILE A 498 12.16 1.79 -2.55
N TYR A 499 12.62 1.29 -3.70
CA TYR A 499 12.40 1.92 -5.01
C TYR A 499 11.22 1.22 -5.70
N GLY A 500 10.10 1.93 -5.85
CA GLY A 500 8.86 1.37 -6.39
C GLY A 500 7.63 1.82 -5.61
N SER A 501 6.90 0.86 -5.02
CA SER A 501 5.67 1.15 -4.29
C SER A 501 5.46 0.15 -3.17
N MET A 502 4.88 0.57 -2.05
CA MET A 502 4.48 -0.33 -0.98
C MET A 502 2.98 -0.18 -0.67
N THR A 503 2.25 -1.29 -0.73
CA THR A 503 0.85 -1.38 -0.35
C THR A 503 0.70 -2.44 0.71
N ALA A 504 0.08 -2.11 1.84
CA ALA A 504 -0.12 -3.04 2.94
C ALA A 504 -1.53 -2.93 3.55
N GLY A 505 -2.09 -4.06 3.97
CA GLY A 505 -3.28 -4.06 4.83
C GLY A 505 -3.01 -3.42 6.19
N SER A 506 -1.82 -3.66 6.74
CA SER A 506 -1.32 -2.97 7.91
C SER A 506 0.20 -3.04 7.99
N LEU A 507 0.80 -2.29 8.91
CA LEU A 507 2.23 -2.29 9.18
C LEU A 507 2.47 -2.91 10.56
N SER A 508 3.51 -3.72 10.71
CA SER A 508 3.90 -4.18 12.04
C SER A 508 4.65 -3.08 12.79
N ALA A 509 4.26 -2.85 14.05
CA ALA A 509 5.04 -2.04 14.98
C ALA A 509 6.31 -2.77 15.40
N THR A 510 7.46 -2.25 14.98
CA THR A 510 8.78 -2.73 15.37
C THR A 510 9.69 -1.54 15.55
N GLU A 511 9.60 -0.89 16.72
CA GLU A 511 10.53 0.17 17.08
C GLU A 511 11.68 -0.39 17.92
N PRO A 512 12.94 -0.04 17.62
CA PRO A 512 13.36 0.90 16.60
C PRO A 512 13.55 0.19 15.25
N ARG A 513 12.73 0.57 14.27
CA ARG A 513 12.81 0.14 12.87
C ARG A 513 14.03 0.76 12.20
N TYR A 514 14.38 0.20 11.05
CA TYR A 514 15.08 0.95 10.00
C TYR A 514 14.35 2.27 9.74
N ALA A 515 15.09 3.36 9.55
CA ALA A 515 14.53 4.51 8.84
C ALA A 515 14.03 4.00 7.48
N THR A 516 12.81 4.33 7.06
CA THR A 516 12.31 3.85 5.77
C THR A 516 12.35 4.98 4.75
N HIS A 517 13.07 4.76 3.64
CA HIS A 517 13.06 5.65 2.50
C HIS A 517 12.32 4.99 1.36
N VAL A 518 11.14 5.50 1.01
CA VAL A 518 10.37 5.03 -0.13
C VAL A 518 10.49 6.05 -1.25
N GLN A 519 11.17 5.66 -2.33
CA GLN A 519 11.26 6.42 -3.57
C GLN A 519 10.32 5.80 -4.61
N PHE A 520 9.40 6.59 -5.13
CA PHE A 520 8.47 6.14 -6.15
C PHE A 520 9.18 5.90 -7.49
N ASP A 521 8.95 4.74 -8.10
CA ASP A 521 9.38 4.47 -9.49
C ASP A 521 8.38 5.15 -10.44
N GLU A 522 8.81 6.23 -11.09
CA GLU A 522 7.94 7.07 -11.94
C GLU A 522 7.31 6.29 -13.11
N ARG A 523 7.93 5.18 -13.56
CA ARG A 523 7.37 4.33 -14.61
C ARG A 523 6.00 3.77 -14.19
N LEU A 524 5.80 3.55 -12.88
CA LEU A 524 4.56 3.04 -12.29
C LEU A 524 3.37 4.00 -12.43
N ASP A 525 3.58 5.25 -12.87
CA ASP A 525 2.47 6.16 -13.17
C ASP A 525 1.72 5.80 -14.47
N LYS A 526 2.42 5.11 -15.38
CA LYS A 526 1.96 4.74 -16.73
C LYS A 526 1.78 3.23 -16.90
N THR A 527 2.62 2.45 -16.26
CA THR A 527 2.59 0.98 -16.29
C THR A 527 2.50 0.43 -14.87
N ARG A 528 2.41 -0.88 -14.74
CA ARG A 528 2.47 -1.61 -13.48
C ARG A 528 3.22 -2.92 -13.69
N PRO A 529 3.77 -3.56 -12.63
CA PRO A 529 4.29 -4.91 -12.78
C PRO A 529 3.20 -5.86 -13.33
N PRO A 530 3.59 -6.97 -13.96
CA PRO A 530 2.65 -7.84 -14.66
C PRO A 530 1.49 -8.28 -13.78
N ASN A 531 0.24 -7.97 -14.13
CA ASN A 531 -0.96 -8.33 -13.35
C ASN A 531 -0.96 -7.84 -11.88
N PHE A 532 -0.18 -6.79 -11.56
CA PHE A 532 -0.22 -6.15 -10.24
C PHE A 532 -1.61 -5.57 -9.91
N PRO A 533 -2.08 -5.61 -8.64
CA PRO A 533 -3.44 -5.24 -8.27
C PRO A 533 -3.84 -3.79 -8.62
N LEU A 534 -5.08 -3.65 -9.09
CA LEU A 534 -5.71 -2.36 -9.40
C LEU A 534 -6.65 -1.89 -8.27
N THR A 535 -6.73 -0.58 -8.06
CA THR A 535 -7.65 0.05 -7.10
C THR A 535 -9.06 0.19 -7.68
N ASP A 536 -9.99 0.72 -6.88
CA ASP A 536 -11.30 1.20 -7.34
C ASP A 536 -11.30 2.69 -7.75
N ARG A 537 -10.11 3.29 -7.91
CA ARG A 537 -9.94 4.72 -8.21
C ARG A 537 -9.62 5.01 -9.65
N TYR A 538 -10.06 6.19 -10.06
CA TYR A 538 -9.83 6.73 -11.39
C TYR A 538 -9.35 8.17 -11.28
N GLU A 539 -8.38 8.51 -12.12
CA GLU A 539 -7.83 9.85 -12.26
C GLU A 539 -8.04 10.32 -13.70
N VAL A 540 -8.33 11.61 -13.86
CA VAL A 540 -8.42 12.22 -15.18
C VAL A 540 -7.04 12.19 -15.84
N LYS A 541 -6.97 11.66 -17.07
CA LYS A 541 -5.75 11.65 -17.88
C LYS A 541 -5.73 12.83 -18.85
N GLU A 542 -6.76 12.96 -19.68
CA GLU A 542 -6.84 13.97 -20.74
C GLU A 542 -8.29 14.32 -21.10
N TRP A 543 -8.46 15.49 -21.71
CA TRP A 543 -9.74 16.04 -22.16
C TRP A 543 -9.57 16.52 -23.60
N GLU A 544 -10.40 16.00 -24.50
CA GLU A 544 -10.52 16.54 -25.85
C GLU A 544 -11.76 17.44 -25.92
N SER A 545 -11.51 18.74 -26.15
CA SER A 545 -12.55 19.78 -26.31
C SER A 545 -12.86 20.10 -27.76
#